data_AF-A0A1R3GX99-F1
#
_entry.id   AF-A0A1R3GX99-F1
#
_cell.length_a   1.000
_cell.length_b   1.000
_cell.length_c   1.000
_cell.angle_alpha   90.00
_cell.angle_beta   90.00
_cell.angle_gamma   90.00
#
_symmetry.space_group_name_H-M   'P 1'
#
loop_
_entity.id
_entity.type
_entity.pdbx_description
1 polymer ?
#
loop_
_entity_poly.entity_id
_entity_poly.type
_entity_poly.pdbx_seq_one_letter_code
_entity_poly.pdbx_strand_id
1 'polypeptide(L)'
;MEFNCSSPNTISVFSTFASPFDNSPAVNGSDSTSTRKHISLWPGMYHSPVTTALWEARSKIFERLLDPPKDAPPQSELLTKTASQSRTTILYNFSSDYTLREQYRDPWNEVRIGKLLEDLDALAGTISVKHCSDDDSTTRPLLLVTASVDKIVLKKPISVDIDLKIVGNVIWVGRSSIEIQLEVIQFTKEDMDASDSVALQANFIFVARDSKTGKAAPVNRLSPETEREKFLFEEAEARNNLKKRKRLDRRDYGNGEVKSRLEALLAEGRIFCDMPALADRDSILLRDTRLENALICQPQQRNIHGRIFGGFLMLRAFELAFSTAYAFAGLVPYFLEVDHVDFLKPVDVGDFLRLKSCVLYTENENPDQPLINVEVVAHVTRPEIRSAEVSNTFYFTFTVRPEAKATKNGFKIRNVVPATEEEARHILERMDAEMLTRQNQ
;
A
#
# COMPACT_ATOMS: atom_id res chain seq x y z
N MET A 1 -27.07 -10.38 -8.46
CA MET A 1 -27.75 -9.11 -8.14
C MET A 1 -27.10 -8.05 -9.01
N GLU A 2 -27.88 -7.37 -9.85
CA GLU A 2 -27.37 -6.39 -10.79
C GLU A 2 -26.69 -5.24 -10.03
N PHE A 3 -25.41 -5.02 -10.33
CA PHE A 3 -24.65 -3.90 -9.81
C PHE A 3 -25.28 -2.62 -10.35
N ASN A 4 -25.94 -1.86 -9.47
CA ASN A 4 -26.57 -0.60 -9.85
C ASN A 4 -25.47 0.42 -10.20
N CYS A 5 -25.13 0.52 -11.49
CA CYS A 5 -24.05 1.33 -12.07
C CYS A 5 -24.38 2.84 -12.10
N SER A 6 -25.35 3.30 -11.31
CA SER A 6 -26.02 4.60 -11.47
C SER A 6 -25.49 5.71 -10.55
N SER A 7 -24.42 5.47 -9.76
CA SER A 7 -23.77 6.53 -9.00
C SER A 7 -22.68 7.23 -9.83
N PRO A 8 -22.65 8.57 -9.91
CA PRO A 8 -21.61 9.32 -10.64
C PRO A 8 -20.19 9.13 -10.06
N ASN A 9 -20.08 8.51 -8.88
CA ASN A 9 -18.83 8.26 -8.19
C ASN A 9 -18.27 6.84 -8.40
N THR A 10 -18.94 6.02 -9.20
CA THR A 10 -18.49 4.66 -9.54
C THR A 10 -17.66 4.68 -10.83
N ILE A 11 -16.44 4.17 -10.74
CA ILE A 11 -15.49 4.05 -11.85
C ILE A 11 -15.36 2.58 -12.19
N SER A 12 -15.83 2.19 -13.38
CA SER A 12 -15.60 0.85 -13.92
C SER A 12 -14.18 0.74 -14.45
N VAL A 13 -13.51 -0.35 -14.12
CA VAL A 13 -12.17 -0.67 -14.61
C VAL A 13 -12.29 -1.62 -15.78
N PHE A 14 -11.56 -1.33 -16.85
CA PHE A 14 -11.48 -2.16 -18.05
C PHE A 14 -10.02 -2.48 -18.33
N SER A 15 -9.77 -3.60 -19.01
CA SER A 15 -8.42 -3.94 -19.43
C SER A 15 -7.75 -2.82 -20.25
N THR A 16 -6.45 -2.63 -20.03
CA THR A 16 -5.61 -1.71 -20.82
C THR A 16 -5.03 -2.38 -22.08
N PHE A 17 -5.30 -3.67 -22.30
CA PHE A 17 -4.94 -4.38 -23.51
C PHE A 17 -6.15 -4.55 -24.43
N ALA A 18 -5.94 -4.45 -25.74
CA ALA A 18 -6.97 -4.84 -26.70
C ALA A 18 -7.19 -6.36 -26.59
N SER A 19 -8.45 -6.79 -26.54
CA SER A 19 -8.78 -8.21 -26.59
C SER A 19 -8.27 -8.79 -27.93
N PRO A 20 -7.52 -9.90 -27.93
CA PRO A 20 -7.15 -10.58 -29.18
C PRO A 20 -8.37 -11.11 -29.95
N PHE A 21 -9.56 -11.06 -29.35
CA PHE A 21 -10.83 -11.51 -29.93
C PHE A 21 -11.76 -10.37 -30.37
N ASP A 22 -11.40 -9.10 -30.13
CA ASP A 22 -12.16 -7.96 -30.64
C ASP A 22 -11.69 -7.58 -32.04
N ASN A 23 -12.54 -7.85 -33.04
CA ASN A 23 -12.40 -7.24 -34.36
C ASN A 23 -12.53 -5.72 -34.22
N SER A 24 -11.47 -4.99 -34.58
CA SER A 24 -11.45 -3.53 -34.57
C SER A 24 -12.62 -2.96 -35.38
N PRO A 25 -13.36 -1.94 -34.90
CA PRO A 25 -14.28 -1.24 -35.77
C PRO A 25 -13.51 -0.43 -36.80
N ALA A 26 -13.96 -0.49 -38.05
CA ALA A 26 -13.39 0.24 -39.17
C ALA A 26 -13.34 1.74 -38.89
N VAL A 27 -12.16 2.33 -39.06
CA VAL A 27 -11.95 3.78 -39.01
C VAL A 27 -12.58 4.40 -40.27
N ASN A 28 -13.78 4.96 -40.14
CA ASN A 28 -14.30 5.95 -41.08
C ASN A 28 -14.01 7.34 -40.51
N GLY A 29 -13.24 8.12 -41.26
CA GLY A 29 -12.74 9.43 -40.84
C GLY A 29 -13.72 10.57 -41.03
N SER A 30 -13.56 11.60 -40.20
CA SER A 30 -13.40 13.03 -40.54
C SER A 30 -13.74 13.85 -39.30
N ASP A 31 -12.75 14.49 -38.67
CA ASP A 31 -12.83 15.93 -38.36
C ASP A 31 -11.58 16.48 -37.67
N SER A 32 -11.41 17.77 -37.90
CA SER A 32 -10.22 18.59 -37.87
C SER A 32 -9.70 19.01 -36.50
N THR A 33 -8.36 19.14 -36.43
CA THR A 33 -7.59 20.16 -35.67
C THR A 33 -8.09 20.51 -34.26
N SER A 34 -7.68 19.70 -33.29
CA SER A 34 -7.34 20.17 -31.97
C SER A 34 -5.94 19.66 -31.67
N THR A 35 -5.01 20.53 -31.29
CA THR A 35 -3.73 20.16 -30.67
C THR A 35 -3.97 19.55 -29.29
N ARG A 36 -4.75 18.45 -29.23
CA ARG A 36 -4.77 17.53 -28.09
C ARG A 36 -3.39 16.91 -28.04
N LYS A 37 -2.64 17.16 -26.96
CA LYS A 37 -1.49 16.30 -26.64
C LYS A 37 -2.02 14.86 -26.66
N HIS A 38 -1.50 14.06 -27.59
CA HIS A 38 -1.93 12.69 -27.80
C HIS A 38 -1.95 11.97 -26.43
N ILE A 39 -3.07 11.33 -26.08
CA ILE A 39 -3.24 10.63 -24.78
C ILE A 39 -2.02 9.76 -24.47
N SER A 40 -1.39 9.18 -25.52
CA SER A 40 -0.14 8.39 -25.48
C SER A 40 1.10 9.05 -24.86
N LEU A 41 1.07 10.34 -24.52
CA LEU A 41 2.21 11.08 -23.95
C LEU A 41 2.04 11.42 -22.46
N TRP A 42 0.96 10.95 -21.82
CA TRP A 42 0.66 11.29 -20.44
C TRP A 42 1.45 10.42 -19.43
N PRO A 43 1.90 11.00 -18.29
CA PRO A 43 2.47 10.22 -17.19
C PRO A 43 1.54 9.10 -16.75
N GLY A 44 2.05 7.88 -16.58
CA GLY A 44 1.32 6.78 -15.95
C GLY A 44 0.46 5.89 -16.87
N MET A 45 0.55 6.05 -18.19
CA MET A 45 -0.18 5.23 -19.17
C MET A 45 0.21 3.74 -19.25
N TYR A 46 1.20 3.31 -18.45
CA TYR A 46 1.67 1.92 -18.38
C TYR A 46 1.39 1.26 -17.01
N HIS A 47 0.49 1.84 -16.22
CA HIS A 47 0.12 1.29 -14.93
C HIS A 47 -1.05 0.30 -15.01
N SER A 48 -1.48 -0.19 -13.85
CA SER A 48 -2.64 -1.06 -13.72
C SER A 48 -3.87 -0.47 -14.44
N PRO A 49 -4.80 -1.33 -14.89
CA PRO A 49 -6.10 -0.90 -15.38
C PRO A 49 -6.79 0.17 -14.52
N VAL A 50 -6.69 0.03 -13.19
CA VAL A 50 -7.28 0.96 -12.22
C VAL A 50 -6.63 2.32 -12.24
N THR A 51 -5.30 2.39 -12.19
CA THR A 51 -4.61 3.68 -12.23
C THR A 51 -4.95 4.41 -13.53
N THR A 52 -5.03 3.70 -14.66
CA THR A 52 -5.49 4.28 -15.94
C THR A 52 -6.91 4.82 -15.82
N ALA A 53 -7.87 4.03 -15.34
CA ALA A 53 -9.26 4.46 -15.17
C ALA A 53 -9.40 5.65 -14.20
N LEU A 54 -8.62 5.66 -13.11
CA LEU A 54 -8.55 6.78 -12.17
C LEU A 54 -7.95 8.02 -12.81
N TRP A 55 -6.92 7.88 -13.64
CA TRP A 55 -6.32 8.96 -14.41
C TRP A 55 -7.30 9.55 -15.43
N GLU A 56 -8.09 8.73 -16.12
CA GLU A 56 -9.13 9.19 -17.02
C GLU A 56 -10.26 9.92 -16.27
N ALA A 57 -10.72 9.36 -15.15
CA ALA A 57 -11.71 10.00 -14.28
C ALA A 57 -11.20 11.35 -13.74
N ARG A 58 -9.91 11.41 -13.39
CA ARG A 58 -9.22 12.64 -13.03
C ARG A 58 -9.11 13.61 -14.20
N SER A 59 -8.92 13.16 -15.44
CA SER A 59 -8.71 14.05 -16.59
C SER A 59 -9.86 15.03 -16.80
N LYS A 60 -11.11 14.67 -16.44
CA LYS A 60 -12.26 15.62 -16.44
C LYS A 60 -12.19 16.68 -15.32
N ILE A 61 -11.63 16.31 -14.17
CA ILE A 61 -11.32 17.24 -13.06
C ILE A 61 -10.11 18.11 -13.46
N PHE A 62 -9.15 17.52 -14.18
CA PHE A 62 -7.87 18.11 -14.55
C PHE A 62 -7.88 18.92 -15.85
N GLU A 63 -8.87 18.79 -16.73
CA GLU A 63 -9.08 19.73 -17.84
C GLU A 63 -9.27 21.17 -17.31
N ARG A 64 -9.69 21.34 -16.04
CA ARG A 64 -9.67 22.63 -15.31
C ARG A 64 -8.32 22.96 -14.66
N LEU A 65 -7.42 21.98 -14.46
CA LEU A 65 -6.12 22.10 -13.79
C LEU A 65 -4.93 22.04 -14.77
N LEU A 66 -5.17 22.18 -16.08
CA LEU A 66 -4.12 22.25 -17.09
C LEU A 66 -3.31 23.56 -16.89
N ASP A 67 -2.15 23.42 -16.27
CA ASP A 67 -1.15 24.46 -15.98
C ASP A 67 -1.74 25.75 -15.37
N PRO A 68 -2.30 25.72 -14.15
CA PRO A 68 -2.48 26.94 -13.38
C PRO A 68 -1.12 27.65 -13.31
N PRO A 69 -1.06 28.98 -13.51
CA PRO A 69 0.20 29.70 -13.52
C PRO A 69 1.02 29.33 -12.28
N LYS A 70 2.34 29.13 -12.41
CA LYS A 70 3.22 28.86 -11.26
C LYS A 70 3.07 29.92 -10.15
N ASP A 71 2.54 31.08 -10.49
CA ASP A 71 2.29 32.22 -9.62
C ASP A 71 0.82 32.42 -9.21
N ALA A 72 -0.07 31.48 -9.55
CA ALA A 72 -1.46 31.47 -9.09
C ALA A 72 -1.52 31.57 -7.56
N PRO A 73 -2.48 32.31 -6.97
CA PRO A 73 -2.61 32.41 -5.52
C PRO A 73 -2.98 31.06 -4.89
N PRO A 74 -2.65 30.82 -3.62
CA PRO A 74 -3.21 29.69 -2.88
C PRO A 74 -4.71 29.95 -2.64
N GLN A 75 -5.47 28.89 -2.40
CA GLN A 75 -6.86 28.98 -1.97
C GLN A 75 -6.98 29.90 -0.74
N SER A 76 -7.78 30.97 -0.86
CA SER A 76 -7.96 31.96 0.21
C SER A 76 -8.96 31.51 1.27
N GLU A 77 -10.01 30.79 0.86
CA GLU A 77 -11.09 30.33 1.74
C GLU A 77 -11.27 28.82 1.65
N LEU A 78 -11.22 28.15 2.80
CA LEU A 78 -11.40 26.70 2.88
C LEU A 78 -12.89 26.33 2.82
N LEU A 79 -13.23 25.40 1.94
CA LEU A 79 -14.57 24.86 1.83
C LEU A 79 -14.83 23.85 2.95
N THR A 80 -16.10 23.68 3.32
CA THR A 80 -16.56 22.55 4.13
C THR A 80 -17.22 21.54 3.20
N LYS A 81 -16.68 20.32 3.15
CA LYS A 81 -17.15 19.25 2.28
C LYS A 81 -17.71 18.09 3.07
N THR A 82 -18.66 17.38 2.49
CA THR A 82 -19.21 16.14 3.04
C THR A 82 -18.39 14.95 2.55
N ALA A 83 -18.47 13.81 3.24
CA ALA A 83 -17.76 12.60 2.82
C ALA A 83 -18.27 12.10 1.45
N SER A 84 -19.57 12.28 1.15
CA SER A 84 -20.20 11.86 -0.11
C SER A 84 -19.64 12.58 -1.35
N GLN A 85 -19.16 13.82 -1.21
CA GLN A 85 -18.56 14.59 -2.31
C GLN A 85 -17.21 14.03 -2.78
N SER A 86 -16.42 13.45 -1.88
CA SER A 86 -15.11 12.86 -2.19
C SER A 86 -15.15 11.34 -2.31
N ARG A 87 -16.23 10.70 -1.86
CA ARG A 87 -16.44 9.24 -1.95
C ARG A 87 -16.25 8.76 -3.37
N THR A 88 -15.44 7.73 -3.55
CA THR A 88 -15.14 7.16 -4.88
C THR A 88 -15.16 5.64 -4.78
N THR A 89 -15.79 5.00 -5.76
CA THR A 89 -15.90 3.56 -5.86
C THR A 89 -15.23 3.08 -7.13
N ILE A 90 -14.50 1.99 -7.05
CA ILE A 90 -13.90 1.28 -8.18
C ILE A 90 -14.52 -0.10 -8.28
N LEU A 91 -14.92 -0.50 -9.49
CA LEU A 91 -15.43 -1.84 -9.78
C LEU A 91 -14.48 -2.60 -10.70
N TYR A 92 -14.13 -3.80 -10.27
CA TYR A 92 -13.33 -4.77 -11.02
C TYR A 92 -14.27 -5.88 -11.46
N ASN A 93 -14.60 -5.90 -12.75
CA ASN A 93 -15.52 -6.88 -13.32
C ASN A 93 -14.79 -8.20 -13.62
N PHE A 94 -14.07 -8.76 -12.64
CA PHE A 94 -13.25 -9.94 -12.85
C PHE A 94 -14.04 -11.11 -13.42
N SER A 95 -15.30 -11.30 -13.02
CA SER A 95 -16.15 -12.40 -13.47
C SER A 95 -16.44 -12.39 -14.98
N SER A 96 -16.43 -11.21 -15.61
CA SER A 96 -16.79 -11.02 -17.03
C SER A 96 -15.66 -10.50 -17.91
N ASP A 97 -14.73 -9.70 -17.38
CA ASP A 97 -13.55 -9.21 -18.11
C ASP A 97 -12.34 -10.12 -17.82
N TYR A 98 -12.14 -11.10 -18.70
CA TYR A 98 -11.05 -12.07 -18.58
C TYR A 98 -9.66 -11.42 -18.72
N THR A 99 -9.53 -10.40 -19.55
CA THR A 99 -8.23 -9.73 -19.75
C THR A 99 -7.86 -8.94 -18.50
N LEU A 100 -8.82 -8.23 -17.90
CA LEU A 100 -8.63 -7.58 -16.60
C LEU A 100 -8.28 -8.62 -15.53
N ARG A 101 -9.00 -9.75 -15.48
CA ARG A 101 -8.71 -10.85 -14.54
C ARG A 101 -7.26 -11.30 -14.67
N GLU A 102 -6.77 -11.58 -15.87
CA GLU A 102 -5.39 -12.02 -16.11
C GLU A 102 -4.34 -10.96 -15.71
N GLN A 103 -4.64 -9.66 -15.80
CA GLN A 103 -3.74 -8.61 -15.32
C GLN A 103 -3.57 -8.60 -13.79
N TYR A 104 -4.58 -9.08 -13.06
CA TYR A 104 -4.63 -9.13 -11.59
C TYR A 104 -4.41 -10.52 -11.00
N ARG A 105 -4.37 -11.56 -11.83
CA ARG A 105 -4.14 -12.94 -11.44
C ARG A 105 -2.65 -13.25 -11.30
N ASP A 106 -2.31 -14.01 -10.28
CA ASP A 106 -0.97 -14.56 -10.07
C ASP A 106 -0.82 -15.98 -10.66
N PRO A 107 0.40 -16.55 -10.70
CA PRO A 107 0.61 -17.90 -11.25
C PRO A 107 -0.15 -19.03 -10.55
N TRP A 108 -0.71 -18.79 -9.36
CA TRP A 108 -1.45 -19.74 -8.54
C TRP A 108 -2.94 -19.44 -8.46
N ASN A 109 -3.47 -18.66 -9.42
CA ASN A 109 -4.88 -18.26 -9.49
C ASN A 109 -5.38 -17.43 -8.29
N GLU A 110 -4.51 -16.66 -7.65
CA GLU A 110 -4.88 -15.69 -6.62
C GLU A 110 -4.72 -14.25 -7.12
N VAL A 111 -5.27 -13.31 -6.35
CA VAL A 111 -5.10 -11.88 -6.64
C VAL A 111 -3.68 -11.46 -6.32
N ARG A 112 -3.05 -10.72 -7.24
CA ARG A 112 -1.78 -10.04 -7.03
C ARG A 112 -1.95 -8.93 -5.98
N ILE A 113 -1.79 -9.26 -4.70
CA ILE A 113 -1.98 -8.31 -3.59
C ILE A 113 -1.10 -7.05 -3.75
N GLY A 114 0.14 -7.18 -4.21
CA GLY A 114 0.99 -6.02 -4.48
C GLY A 114 0.37 -5.02 -5.48
N LYS A 115 -0.38 -5.52 -6.48
CA LYS A 115 -1.13 -4.66 -7.43
C LYS A 115 -2.32 -3.99 -6.76
N LEU A 116 -3.01 -4.70 -5.87
CA LEU A 116 -4.10 -4.13 -5.08
C LEU A 116 -3.58 -3.02 -4.15
N LEU A 117 -2.42 -3.18 -3.52
CA LEU A 117 -1.79 -2.14 -2.69
C LEU A 117 -1.43 -0.88 -3.51
N GLU A 118 -0.94 -1.06 -4.75
CA GLU A 118 -0.72 0.06 -5.69
C GLU A 118 -2.02 0.80 -6.00
N ASP A 119 -3.09 0.06 -6.27
CA ASP A 119 -4.41 0.61 -6.59
C ASP A 119 -5.08 1.33 -5.41
N LEU A 120 -4.93 0.80 -4.19
CA LEU A 120 -5.44 1.42 -2.97
C LEU A 120 -4.83 2.82 -2.78
N ASP A 121 -3.51 2.94 -2.88
CA ASP A 121 -2.86 4.25 -2.82
C ASP A 121 -3.37 5.15 -3.94
N ALA A 122 -3.54 4.63 -5.16
CA ALA A 122 -4.02 5.40 -6.32
C ALA A 122 -5.43 5.97 -6.10
N LEU A 123 -6.32 5.15 -5.55
CA LEU A 123 -7.66 5.56 -5.18
C LEU A 123 -7.65 6.61 -4.06
N ALA A 124 -6.86 6.41 -3.00
CA ALA A 124 -6.71 7.40 -1.93
C ALA A 124 -6.15 8.73 -2.45
N GLY A 125 -5.19 8.69 -3.38
CA GLY A 125 -4.70 9.86 -4.09
C GLY A 125 -5.81 10.58 -4.87
N THR A 126 -6.74 9.85 -5.49
CA THR A 126 -7.87 10.47 -6.21
C THR A 126 -8.85 11.13 -5.25
N ILE A 127 -9.18 10.45 -4.15
CA ILE A 127 -10.10 10.94 -3.14
C ILE A 127 -9.52 12.20 -2.46
N SER A 128 -8.22 12.21 -2.15
CA SER A 128 -7.57 13.40 -1.58
C SER A 128 -7.62 14.59 -2.54
N VAL A 129 -7.39 14.39 -3.85
CA VAL A 129 -7.52 15.45 -4.86
C VAL A 129 -8.96 15.97 -4.92
N LYS A 130 -9.96 15.08 -5.00
CA LYS A 130 -11.39 15.46 -5.00
C LYS A 130 -11.78 16.24 -3.74
N HIS A 131 -11.26 15.87 -2.59
CA HIS A 131 -11.53 16.56 -1.33
C HIS A 131 -10.86 17.95 -1.30
N CYS A 132 -9.59 18.04 -1.71
CA CYS A 132 -8.83 19.28 -1.69
C CYS A 132 -9.16 20.28 -2.79
N SER A 133 -9.74 19.84 -3.91
CA SER A 133 -10.07 20.75 -5.01
C SER A 133 -11.08 21.82 -4.56
N ASP A 134 -10.92 23.04 -5.01
CA ASP A 134 -11.95 24.08 -4.94
C ASP A 134 -12.69 24.19 -6.27
N ASP A 135 -13.70 25.06 -6.32
CA ASP A 135 -14.42 25.36 -7.56
C ASP A 135 -13.72 26.45 -8.40
N ASP A 136 -12.65 27.06 -7.86
CA ASP A 136 -11.89 28.13 -8.49
C ASP A 136 -10.66 27.59 -9.23
N SER A 137 -10.77 27.43 -10.55
CA SER A 137 -9.66 26.99 -11.40
C SER A 137 -8.47 27.96 -11.48
N THR A 138 -8.55 29.14 -10.83
CA THR A 138 -7.46 30.12 -10.80
C THR A 138 -6.52 29.93 -9.60
N THR A 139 -6.88 29.09 -8.64
CA THR A 139 -6.01 28.78 -7.50
C THR A 139 -4.98 27.73 -7.87
N ARG A 140 -3.82 27.78 -7.19
CA ARG A 140 -2.77 26.77 -7.40
C ARG A 140 -3.20 25.44 -6.74
N PRO A 141 -2.93 24.29 -7.37
CA PRO A 141 -3.25 22.99 -6.81
C PRO A 141 -2.28 22.64 -5.66
N LEU A 142 -2.81 21.87 -4.71
CA LEU A 142 -2.01 21.28 -3.64
C LEU A 142 -1.23 20.07 -4.16
N LEU A 143 0.01 19.94 -3.66
CA LEU A 143 0.80 18.74 -3.80
C LEU A 143 0.37 17.75 -2.72
N LEU A 144 -0.31 16.69 -3.14
CA LEU A 144 -0.85 15.67 -2.25
C LEU A 144 0.04 14.43 -2.33
N VAL A 145 0.57 14.03 -1.18
CA VAL A 145 1.46 12.86 -1.06
C VAL A 145 1.00 11.96 0.07
N THR A 146 1.14 10.66 -0.15
CA THR A 146 0.96 9.64 0.88
C THR A 146 2.01 9.87 1.96
N ALA A 147 1.56 10.11 3.20
CA ALA A 147 2.44 10.31 4.35
C ALA A 147 2.59 9.02 5.15
N SER A 148 1.50 8.30 5.34
CA SER A 148 1.53 6.99 5.97
C SER A 148 0.34 6.15 5.56
N VAL A 149 0.45 4.85 5.76
CA VAL A 149 -0.61 3.87 5.60
C VAL A 149 -0.69 3.08 6.89
N ASP A 150 -1.87 3.04 7.51
CA ASP A 150 -2.08 2.22 8.71
C ASP A 150 -1.99 0.73 8.35
N LYS A 151 -1.83 -0.11 9.37
CA LYS A 151 -1.79 -1.58 9.21
C LYS A 151 -2.97 -2.07 8.36
N ILE A 152 -2.64 -2.86 7.34
CA ILE A 152 -3.61 -3.48 6.43
C ILE A 152 -3.62 -4.97 6.70
N VAL A 153 -4.78 -5.51 7.07
CA VAL A 153 -4.98 -6.94 7.36
C VAL A 153 -5.98 -7.51 6.35
N LEU A 154 -5.64 -8.67 5.79
CA LEU A 154 -6.52 -9.46 4.96
C LEU A 154 -7.48 -10.26 5.85
N LYS A 155 -8.75 -9.85 5.91
CA LYS A 155 -9.79 -10.47 6.76
C LYS A 155 -10.30 -11.78 6.17
N LYS A 156 -10.41 -11.85 4.83
CA LYS A 156 -10.78 -13.06 4.10
C LYS A 156 -10.07 -13.13 2.75
N PRO A 157 -9.91 -14.34 2.16
CA PRO A 157 -9.32 -14.49 0.83
C PRO A 157 -10.06 -13.69 -0.23
N ILE A 158 -9.33 -13.16 -1.21
CA ILE A 158 -9.90 -12.48 -2.38
C ILE A 158 -9.73 -13.39 -3.59
N SER A 159 -10.83 -13.75 -4.24
CA SER A 159 -10.85 -14.56 -5.45
C SER A 159 -10.75 -13.70 -6.70
N VAL A 160 -9.99 -14.15 -7.71
CA VAL A 160 -9.97 -13.54 -9.05
C VAL A 160 -11.20 -13.92 -9.89
N ASP A 161 -12.06 -14.82 -9.43
CA ASP A 161 -13.23 -15.27 -10.20
C ASP A 161 -14.51 -14.50 -9.86
N ILE A 162 -14.45 -13.65 -8.82
CA ILE A 162 -15.58 -12.89 -8.31
C ILE A 162 -15.27 -11.39 -8.46
N ASP A 163 -16.26 -10.61 -8.88
CA ASP A 163 -16.10 -9.16 -9.00
C ASP A 163 -15.67 -8.54 -7.67
N LEU A 164 -14.74 -7.60 -7.76
CA LEU A 164 -14.17 -6.89 -6.61
C LEU A 164 -14.63 -5.44 -6.65
N LYS A 165 -14.97 -4.88 -5.48
CA LYS A 165 -15.31 -3.46 -5.33
C LYS A 165 -14.38 -2.84 -4.32
N ILE A 166 -13.84 -1.66 -4.61
CA ILE A 166 -13.15 -0.85 -3.60
C ILE A 166 -13.93 0.43 -3.42
N VAL A 167 -14.32 0.75 -2.19
CA VAL A 167 -14.97 2.01 -1.84
C VAL A 167 -14.03 2.79 -0.95
N GLY A 168 -13.86 4.07 -1.23
CA GLY A 168 -13.09 4.96 -0.39
C GLY A 168 -13.82 6.24 -0.04
N ASN A 169 -13.58 6.75 1.17
CA ASN A 169 -14.11 8.03 1.65
C ASN A 169 -13.15 8.69 2.65
N VAL A 170 -13.18 10.02 2.69
CA VAL A 170 -12.49 10.78 3.73
C VAL A 170 -13.22 10.57 5.05
N ILE A 171 -12.49 10.14 6.08
CA ILE A 171 -13.06 9.92 7.43
C ILE A 171 -12.64 11.00 8.42
N TRP A 172 -11.50 11.66 8.19
CA TRP A 172 -11.00 12.69 9.08
C TRP A 172 -10.10 13.69 8.35
N VAL A 173 -10.09 14.92 8.83
CA VAL A 173 -9.26 16.01 8.28
C VAL A 173 -8.61 16.79 9.42
N GLY A 174 -7.30 16.97 9.32
CA GLY A 174 -6.51 17.85 10.17
C GLY A 174 -6.26 19.21 9.51
N ARG A 175 -5.19 19.90 9.94
CA ARG A 175 -4.81 21.18 9.31
C ARG A 175 -4.37 20.97 7.86
N SER A 176 -3.45 20.05 7.63
CA SER A 176 -2.82 19.78 6.32
C SER A 176 -2.77 18.29 5.99
N SER A 177 -3.58 17.49 6.69
CA SER A 177 -3.58 16.04 6.62
C SER A 177 -5.00 15.55 6.43
N ILE A 178 -5.17 14.49 5.65
CA ILE A 178 -6.45 13.89 5.33
C ILE A 178 -6.32 12.39 5.56
N GLU A 179 -7.23 11.82 6.33
CA GLU A 179 -7.33 10.38 6.52
C GLU A 179 -8.47 9.81 5.69
N ILE A 180 -8.15 8.80 4.89
CA ILE A 180 -9.02 8.18 3.91
C ILE A 180 -9.12 6.70 4.24
N GLN A 181 -10.33 6.22 4.49
CA GLN A 181 -10.60 4.80 4.66
C GLN A 181 -10.98 4.19 3.32
N LEU A 182 -10.40 3.05 3.02
CA LEU A 182 -10.71 2.21 1.87
C LEU A 182 -11.19 0.84 2.35
N GLU A 183 -12.28 0.36 1.76
CA GLU A 183 -12.83 -0.96 1.99
C GLU A 183 -12.81 -1.73 0.67
N VAL A 184 -12.09 -2.85 0.65
CA VAL A 184 -12.10 -3.84 -0.42
C VAL A 184 -13.19 -4.85 -0.11
N ILE A 185 -14.17 -4.94 -0.99
CA ILE A 185 -15.41 -5.66 -0.79
C ILE A 185 -15.56 -6.70 -1.90
N GLN A 186 -15.78 -7.95 -1.50
CA GLN A 186 -16.10 -9.05 -2.40
C GLN A 186 -17.27 -9.84 -1.81
N PHE A 187 -18.36 -9.91 -2.56
CA PHE A 187 -19.58 -10.60 -2.14
C PHE A 187 -19.49 -12.07 -2.51
N THR A 188 -19.52 -12.94 -1.51
CA THR A 188 -19.65 -14.39 -1.71
C THR A 188 -21.10 -14.81 -1.42
N LYS A 189 -21.47 -16.03 -1.83
CA LYS A 189 -22.81 -16.59 -1.55
C LYS A 189 -23.04 -16.89 -0.07
N GLU A 190 -21.98 -16.84 0.74
CA GLU A 190 -21.96 -17.16 2.17
C GLU A 190 -22.08 -15.91 3.05
N ASP A 191 -21.93 -14.71 2.47
CA ASP A 191 -22.01 -13.46 3.20
C ASP A 191 -23.47 -13.18 3.59
N MET A 192 -23.76 -13.16 4.90
CA MET A 192 -25.08 -12.87 5.45
C MET A 192 -25.35 -11.36 5.54
N ASP A 193 -24.29 -10.56 5.77
CA ASP A 193 -24.33 -9.10 5.91
C ASP A 193 -23.28 -8.37 5.06
N ALA A 194 -23.51 -7.07 4.82
CA ALA A 194 -22.57 -6.23 4.06
C ALA A 194 -21.21 -6.03 4.76
N SER A 195 -21.12 -6.19 6.08
CA SER A 195 -19.85 -6.10 6.82
C SER A 195 -18.96 -7.32 6.56
N ASP A 196 -19.55 -8.50 6.43
CA ASP A 196 -18.83 -9.77 6.18
C ASP A 196 -18.23 -9.79 4.77
N SER A 197 -18.73 -8.95 3.88
CA SER A 197 -18.23 -8.79 2.52
C SER A 197 -16.88 -8.05 2.43
N VAL A 198 -16.41 -7.39 3.51
CA VAL A 198 -15.14 -6.64 3.53
C VAL A 198 -13.96 -7.59 3.67
N ALA A 199 -13.21 -7.78 2.57
CA ALA A 199 -12.02 -8.62 2.54
C ALA A 199 -10.77 -7.93 3.10
N LEU A 200 -10.66 -6.62 2.92
CA LEU A 200 -9.50 -5.84 3.35
C LEU A 200 -9.94 -4.41 3.66
N GLN A 201 -9.41 -3.84 4.73
CA GLN A 201 -9.63 -2.45 5.10
C GLN A 201 -8.28 -1.76 5.25
N ALA A 202 -8.17 -0.54 4.74
CA ALA A 202 -6.94 0.23 4.78
C ALA A 202 -7.22 1.71 5.06
N ASN A 203 -6.44 2.34 5.93
CA ASN A 203 -6.51 3.78 6.18
C ASN A 203 -5.23 4.45 5.65
N PHE A 204 -5.40 5.38 4.73
CA PHE A 204 -4.32 6.17 4.13
C PHE A 204 -4.34 7.58 4.69
N ILE A 205 -3.18 8.07 5.11
CA ILE A 205 -2.99 9.46 5.52
C ILE A 205 -2.24 10.19 4.42
N PHE A 206 -2.91 11.15 3.80
CA PHE A 206 -2.33 12.07 2.83
C PHE A 206 -1.99 13.40 3.50
N VAL A 207 -0.90 14.03 3.05
CA VAL A 207 -0.56 15.41 3.46
C VAL A 207 -0.55 16.34 2.28
N ALA A 208 -1.12 17.53 2.50
CA ALA A 208 -1.16 18.59 1.52
C ALA A 208 0.02 19.55 1.71
N ARG A 209 0.69 19.85 0.61
CA ARG A 209 1.77 20.83 0.54
C ARG A 209 1.47 21.85 -0.53
N ASP A 210 1.89 23.09 -0.30
CA ASP A 210 1.84 24.14 -1.30
C ASP A 210 2.83 23.81 -2.43
N SER A 211 2.35 23.81 -3.67
CA SER A 211 3.10 23.38 -4.84
C SER A 211 4.30 24.28 -5.17
N LYS A 212 4.33 25.54 -4.70
CA LYS A 212 5.43 26.49 -4.93
C LYS A 212 6.47 26.47 -3.81
N THR A 213 6.02 26.43 -2.56
CA THR A 213 6.87 26.56 -1.37
C THR A 213 7.24 25.22 -0.74
N GLY A 214 6.53 24.14 -1.07
CA GLY A 214 6.70 22.81 -0.47
C GLY A 214 6.28 22.72 1.00
N LYS A 215 5.77 23.80 1.60
CA LYS A 215 5.33 23.86 3.00
C LYS A 215 3.94 23.24 3.15
N ALA A 216 3.62 22.79 4.37
CA ALA A 216 2.28 22.29 4.69
C ALA A 216 1.20 23.33 4.38
N ALA A 217 0.19 22.92 3.61
CA ALA A 217 -0.93 23.76 3.18
C ALA A 217 -2.23 23.33 3.85
N PRO A 218 -3.13 24.27 4.18
CA PRO A 218 -4.42 23.93 4.74
C PRO A 218 -5.29 23.15 3.74
N VAL A 219 -6.18 22.28 4.23
CA VAL A 219 -7.12 21.50 3.42
C VAL A 219 -8.57 21.82 3.78
N ASN A 220 -9.49 21.56 2.84
CA ASN A 220 -10.93 21.74 3.05
C ASN A 220 -11.43 20.93 4.25
N ARG A 221 -12.35 21.49 5.02
CA ARG A 221 -12.93 20.87 6.23
C ARG A 221 -13.85 19.71 5.86
N LEU A 222 -13.97 18.73 6.74
CA LEU A 222 -14.94 17.64 6.62
C LEU A 222 -16.14 17.88 7.53
N SER A 223 -17.34 17.68 7.00
CA SER A 223 -18.60 17.64 7.75
C SER A 223 -19.21 16.24 7.64
N PRO A 224 -19.04 15.37 8.65
CA PRO A 224 -19.72 14.09 8.74
C PRO A 224 -21.24 14.27 8.87
N GLU A 225 -22.04 13.61 8.02
CA GLU A 225 -23.49 13.74 8.00
C GLU A 225 -24.17 12.56 8.70
N THR A 226 -23.76 11.34 8.34
CA THR A 226 -24.35 10.10 8.87
C THR A 226 -23.76 9.70 10.23
N GLU A 227 -24.48 8.87 10.99
CA GLU A 227 -23.97 8.33 12.27
C GLU A 227 -22.66 7.55 12.09
N ARG A 228 -22.56 6.74 11.02
CA ARG A 228 -21.33 6.02 10.68
C ARG A 228 -20.17 6.96 10.39
N GLU A 229 -20.41 8.03 9.63
CA GLU A 229 -19.37 9.02 9.33
C GLU A 229 -18.91 9.77 10.59
N LYS A 230 -19.83 10.13 11.49
CA LYS A 230 -19.50 10.77 12.78
C LYS A 230 -18.66 9.86 13.66
N PHE A 231 -19.05 8.60 13.77
CA PHE A 231 -18.30 7.59 14.51
C PHE A 231 -16.87 7.43 13.96
N LEU A 232 -16.73 7.25 12.64
CA LEU A 232 -15.42 7.12 11.98
C LEU A 232 -14.55 8.37 12.18
N PHE A 233 -15.16 9.57 12.19
CA PHE A 233 -14.46 10.82 12.43
C PHE A 233 -13.90 10.90 13.85
N GLU A 234 -14.71 10.56 14.86
CA GLU A 234 -14.31 10.55 16.27
C GLU A 234 -13.20 9.51 16.53
N GLU A 235 -13.33 8.32 15.96
CA GLU A 235 -12.33 7.26 16.08
C GLU A 235 -10.99 7.67 15.46
N ALA A 236 -11.01 8.25 14.25
CA ALA A 236 -9.82 8.77 13.59
C ALA A 236 -9.18 9.95 14.36
N GLU A 237 -10.00 10.85 14.92
CA GLU A 237 -9.52 11.93 15.77
C GLU A 237 -8.82 11.39 17.03
N ALA A 238 -9.41 10.39 17.69
CA ALA A 238 -8.81 9.72 18.84
C ALA A 238 -7.47 9.05 18.48
N ARG A 239 -7.41 8.32 17.34
CA ARG A 239 -6.17 7.71 16.85
C ARG A 239 -5.08 8.75 16.57
N ASN A 240 -5.42 9.86 15.93
CA ASN A 240 -4.47 10.96 15.68
C ASN A 240 -3.98 11.60 16.98
N ASN A 241 -4.86 11.81 17.96
CA ASN A 241 -4.51 12.35 19.27
C ASN A 241 -3.58 11.40 20.04
N LEU A 242 -3.82 10.09 19.96
CA LEU A 242 -2.93 9.08 20.53
C LEU A 242 -1.56 9.08 19.86
N LYS A 243 -1.50 9.14 18.51
CA LYS A 243 -0.24 9.26 17.76
C LYS A 243 0.57 10.49 18.18
N LYS A 244 -0.08 11.64 18.41
CA LYS A 244 0.58 12.86 18.92
C LYS A 244 1.14 12.69 20.33
N ARG A 245 0.42 12.02 21.23
CA ARG A 245 0.88 11.74 22.61
C ARG A 245 2.05 10.77 22.63
N LYS A 246 2.00 9.68 21.85
CA LYS A 246 3.09 8.69 21.75
C LYS A 246 4.40 9.30 21.21
N ARG A 247 4.34 10.32 20.34
CA ARG A 247 5.54 11.06 19.90
C ARG A 247 6.23 11.85 21.02
N LEU A 248 5.49 12.20 22.08
CA LEU A 248 6.01 12.96 23.22
C LEU A 248 6.52 12.05 24.34
N ASP A 249 6.02 10.82 24.44
CA ASP A 249 6.28 9.89 25.55
C ASP A 249 7.17 8.71 25.11
N ARG A 250 8.29 9.00 24.41
CA ARG A 250 9.33 8.00 24.14
C ARG A 250 10.03 7.65 25.47
N ARG A 251 9.49 6.69 26.20
CA ARG A 251 10.13 6.13 27.40
C ARG A 251 11.01 4.95 27.02
N ASP A 252 12.18 4.94 27.64
CA ASP A 252 13.16 3.86 27.61
C ASP A 252 12.57 2.65 28.36
N TYR A 253 12.52 1.48 27.71
CA TYR A 253 11.99 0.26 28.33
C TYR A 253 13.06 -0.43 29.18
N GLY A 254 12.61 -1.06 30.28
CA GLY A 254 13.43 -1.62 31.35
C GLY A 254 14.47 -2.66 30.88
N ASN A 255 15.73 -2.40 31.19
CA ASN A 255 16.91 -3.14 30.74
C ASN A 255 17.00 -4.63 31.17
N GLY A 256 16.22 -5.09 32.16
CA GLY A 256 16.40 -6.42 32.76
C GLY A 256 15.83 -7.57 31.91
N GLU A 257 14.56 -7.47 31.52
CA GLU A 257 13.84 -8.53 30.80
C GLU A 257 14.26 -8.59 29.32
N VAL A 258 14.48 -7.44 28.70
CA VAL A 258 15.00 -7.32 27.33
C VAL A 258 16.35 -8.01 27.20
N LYS A 259 17.24 -7.84 28.20
CA LYS A 259 18.56 -8.48 28.20
C LYS A 259 18.46 -10.02 28.22
N SER A 260 17.55 -10.58 29.01
CA SER A 260 17.32 -12.03 29.06
C SER A 260 16.83 -12.58 27.71
N ARG A 261 15.83 -11.91 27.10
CA ARG A 261 15.32 -12.29 25.75
C ARG A 261 16.39 -12.15 24.67
N LEU A 262 17.22 -11.11 24.75
CA LEU A 262 18.34 -10.86 23.84
C LEU A 262 19.40 -11.96 23.94
N GLU A 263 19.79 -12.33 25.17
CA GLU A 263 20.74 -13.42 25.42
C GLU A 263 20.21 -14.76 24.89
N ALA A 264 18.91 -15.02 25.05
CA ALA A 264 18.27 -16.24 24.52
C ALA A 264 18.32 -16.30 22.99
N LEU A 265 17.97 -15.21 22.29
CA LEU A 265 18.03 -15.15 20.82
C LEU A 265 19.47 -15.31 20.30
N LEU A 266 20.45 -14.70 20.99
CA LEU A 266 21.85 -14.78 20.60
C LEU A 266 22.49 -16.13 20.88
N ALA A 267 22.02 -16.87 21.89
CA ALA A 267 22.60 -18.17 22.23
C ALA A 267 22.56 -19.14 21.05
N GLU A 268 21.44 -19.19 20.33
CA GLU A 268 21.30 -20.05 19.14
C GLU A 268 22.11 -19.51 17.96
N GLY A 269 22.05 -18.20 17.71
CA GLY A 269 22.84 -17.55 16.65
C GLY A 269 24.35 -17.71 16.79
N ARG A 270 24.86 -17.75 18.03
CA ARG A 270 26.29 -18.01 18.32
C ARG A 270 26.70 -19.42 17.94
N ILE A 271 25.85 -20.42 18.14
CA ILE A 271 26.13 -21.80 17.69
C ILE A 271 26.29 -21.82 16.18
N PHE A 272 25.42 -21.13 15.42
CA PHE A 272 25.56 -21.00 13.98
C PHE A 272 26.86 -20.31 13.54
N CYS A 273 27.30 -19.29 14.28
CA CYS A 273 28.51 -18.54 13.94
C CYS A 273 29.79 -19.31 14.28
N ASP A 274 29.86 -19.92 15.47
CA ASP A 274 31.09 -20.53 16.00
C ASP A 274 31.21 -22.01 15.64
N MET A 275 30.08 -22.73 15.55
CA MET A 275 30.00 -24.18 15.36
C MET A 275 28.89 -24.57 14.35
N PRO A 276 28.95 -24.09 13.09
CA PRO A 276 27.87 -24.27 12.11
C PRO A 276 27.51 -25.75 11.84
N ALA A 277 28.46 -26.67 12.00
CA ALA A 277 28.20 -28.11 11.82
C ALA A 277 27.31 -28.72 12.92
N LEU A 278 27.21 -28.06 14.08
CA LEU A 278 26.41 -28.48 15.23
C LEU A 278 25.11 -27.68 15.40
N ALA A 279 24.87 -26.70 14.51
CA ALA A 279 23.67 -25.87 14.56
C ALA A 279 22.40 -26.66 14.24
N ASP A 280 21.26 -26.22 14.80
CA ASP A 280 19.96 -26.84 14.53
C ASP A 280 19.63 -26.74 13.03
N ARG A 281 19.23 -27.86 12.42
CA ARG A 281 18.85 -27.91 10.99
C ARG A 281 17.51 -27.25 10.72
N ASP A 282 16.70 -27.07 11.76
CA ASP A 282 15.43 -26.35 11.72
C ASP A 282 15.60 -24.84 11.91
N SER A 283 16.83 -24.32 11.93
CA SER A 283 17.09 -22.89 12.08
C SER A 283 17.97 -22.35 10.96
N ILE A 284 17.98 -21.04 10.77
CA ILE A 284 18.82 -20.35 9.79
C ILE A 284 19.16 -18.94 10.26
N LEU A 285 20.35 -18.46 9.94
CA LEU A 285 20.72 -17.07 10.23
C LEU A 285 19.88 -16.10 9.41
N LEU A 286 19.42 -15.02 10.03
CA LEU A 286 18.67 -13.94 9.38
C LEU A 286 19.34 -13.46 8.10
N ARG A 287 20.66 -13.23 8.14
CA ARG A 287 21.44 -12.75 7.00
C ARG A 287 21.42 -13.70 5.79
N ASP A 288 21.20 -14.99 6.02
CA ASP A 288 21.17 -16.01 4.97
C ASP A 288 19.78 -16.12 4.30
N THR A 289 18.78 -15.40 4.81
CA THR A 289 17.45 -15.27 4.21
C THR A 289 17.33 -14.06 3.26
N ARG A 290 18.40 -13.29 3.08
CA ARG A 290 18.37 -12.00 2.39
C ARG A 290 18.19 -12.13 0.89
N LEU A 291 17.30 -11.31 0.32
CA LEU A 291 17.23 -11.03 -1.12
C LEU A 291 17.37 -9.53 -1.37
N GLU A 292 17.84 -9.15 -2.55
CA GLU A 292 17.93 -7.75 -2.99
C GLU A 292 17.31 -7.59 -4.39
N ASN A 293 16.69 -6.44 -4.62
CA ASN A 293 16.24 -6.01 -5.94
C ASN A 293 16.61 -4.54 -6.13
N ALA A 294 16.99 -4.15 -7.34
CA ALA A 294 17.44 -2.80 -7.63
C ALA A 294 16.89 -2.32 -8.97
N LEU A 295 16.42 -1.08 -9.03
CA LEU A 295 15.83 -0.49 -10.23
C LEU A 295 16.01 1.02 -10.26
N ILE A 296 16.06 1.58 -11.47
CA ILE A 296 15.98 3.02 -11.69
C ILE A 296 14.51 3.42 -11.75
N CYS A 297 14.15 4.43 -10.97
CA CYS A 297 12.81 5.00 -10.94
C CYS A 297 12.51 5.72 -12.27
N GLN A 298 11.60 5.16 -13.07
CA GLN A 298 11.31 5.63 -14.42
C GLN A 298 10.18 6.67 -14.45
N PRO A 299 10.11 7.55 -15.47
CA PRO A 299 9.03 8.53 -15.61
C PRO A 299 7.62 7.92 -15.63
N GLN A 300 7.48 6.67 -16.08
CA GLN A 300 6.22 5.94 -16.10
C GLN A 300 5.69 5.61 -14.70
N GLN A 301 6.53 5.70 -13.65
CA GLN A 301 6.21 5.33 -12.26
C GLN A 301 5.86 6.55 -11.39
N ARG A 302 5.76 7.74 -12.00
CA ARG A 302 5.52 9.00 -11.29
C ARG A 302 4.04 9.28 -11.10
N ASN A 303 3.72 9.89 -9.97
CA ASN A 303 2.43 10.50 -9.69
C ASN A 303 2.23 11.81 -10.48
N ILE A 304 1.05 12.41 -10.34
CA ILE A 304 0.67 13.70 -10.95
C ILE A 304 1.67 14.83 -10.66
N HIS A 305 2.46 14.72 -9.60
CA HIS A 305 3.40 15.73 -9.15
C HIS A 305 4.85 15.40 -9.54
N GLY A 306 5.07 14.37 -10.36
CA GLY A 306 6.38 13.99 -10.86
C GLY A 306 7.26 13.20 -9.89
N ARG A 307 6.71 12.76 -8.75
CA ARG A 307 7.40 11.91 -7.77
C ARG A 307 6.97 10.46 -7.86
N ILE A 308 7.79 9.53 -7.40
CA ILE A 308 7.42 8.12 -7.34
C ILE A 308 6.28 7.91 -6.36
N PHE A 309 5.33 7.09 -6.80
CA PHE A 309 4.09 6.86 -6.09
C PHE A 309 4.27 5.93 -4.89
N GLY A 310 3.57 6.18 -3.78
CA GLY A 310 3.67 5.35 -2.57
C GLY A 310 3.24 3.90 -2.84
N GLY A 311 2.17 3.75 -3.63
CA GLY A 311 1.69 2.47 -4.13
C GLY A 311 2.71 1.69 -4.95
N PHE A 312 3.56 2.38 -5.71
CA PHE A 312 4.63 1.71 -6.47
C PHE A 312 5.70 1.14 -5.53
N LEU A 313 6.08 1.88 -4.48
CA LEU A 313 7.02 1.38 -3.48
C LEU A 313 6.43 0.18 -2.73
N MET A 314 5.15 0.23 -2.35
CA MET A 314 4.46 -0.90 -1.71
C MET A 314 4.40 -2.12 -2.62
N LEU A 315 4.08 -1.96 -3.90
CA LEU A 315 4.10 -3.05 -4.89
C LEU A 315 5.49 -3.71 -4.95
N ARG A 316 6.56 -2.93 -5.10
CA ARG A 316 7.92 -3.46 -5.22
C ARG A 316 8.41 -4.10 -3.94
N ALA A 317 8.06 -3.53 -2.79
CA ALA A 317 8.37 -4.12 -1.50
C ALA A 317 7.62 -5.45 -1.32
N PHE A 318 6.33 -5.50 -1.65
CA PHE A 318 5.53 -6.74 -1.58
C PHE A 318 6.09 -7.84 -2.49
N GLU A 319 6.42 -7.54 -3.75
CA GLU A 319 6.96 -8.54 -4.69
C GLU A 319 8.28 -9.15 -4.18
N LEU A 320 9.15 -8.33 -3.58
CA LEU A 320 10.39 -8.79 -2.97
C LEU A 320 10.14 -9.57 -1.67
N ALA A 321 9.22 -9.10 -0.82
CA ALA A 321 8.86 -9.78 0.42
C ALA A 321 8.27 -11.17 0.16
N PHE A 322 7.34 -11.26 -0.80
CA PHE A 322 6.74 -12.52 -1.24
C PHE A 322 7.81 -13.48 -1.75
N SER A 323 8.74 -13.01 -2.58
CA SER A 323 9.84 -13.83 -3.10
C SER A 323 10.78 -14.32 -2.00
N THR A 324 11.00 -13.49 -0.97
CA THR A 324 11.80 -13.84 0.21
C THR A 324 11.12 -14.91 1.04
N ALA A 325 9.83 -14.72 1.35
CA ALA A 325 9.03 -15.72 2.04
C ALA A 325 8.96 -17.03 1.25
N TYR A 326 8.83 -16.96 -0.08
CA TYR A 326 8.75 -18.15 -0.93
C TYR A 326 10.06 -18.93 -0.96
N ALA A 327 11.20 -18.24 -1.16
CA ALA A 327 12.52 -18.85 -1.12
C ALA A 327 12.83 -19.46 0.26
N PHE A 328 12.40 -18.79 1.33
CA PHE A 328 12.59 -19.24 2.70
C PHE A 328 11.72 -20.46 3.06
N ALA A 329 10.42 -20.40 2.77
CA ALA A 329 9.48 -21.46 3.14
C ALA A 329 9.57 -22.68 2.21
N GLY A 330 9.99 -22.49 0.96
CA GLY A 330 9.93 -23.54 -0.06
C GLY A 330 8.49 -24.02 -0.34
N LEU A 331 7.50 -23.18 -0.02
CA LEU A 331 6.07 -23.33 -0.24
C LEU A 331 5.48 -21.96 -0.60
N VAL A 332 4.39 -21.97 -1.35
CA VAL A 332 3.72 -20.74 -1.80
C VAL A 332 3.26 -19.93 -0.58
N PRO A 333 3.78 -18.70 -0.38
CA PRO A 333 3.33 -17.83 0.70
C PRO A 333 1.90 -17.37 0.50
N TYR A 334 1.22 -17.11 1.60
CA TYR A 334 -0.09 -16.50 1.65
C TYR A 334 -0.01 -15.22 2.48
N PHE A 335 -0.44 -14.10 1.90
CA PHE A 335 -0.37 -12.80 2.56
C PHE A 335 -1.41 -12.68 3.67
N LEU A 336 -1.00 -12.18 4.84
CA LEU A 336 -1.90 -11.91 5.96
C LEU A 336 -2.02 -10.41 6.23
N GLU A 337 -0.88 -9.72 6.33
CA GLU A 337 -0.87 -8.31 6.68
C GLU A 337 0.40 -7.59 6.22
N VAL A 338 0.26 -6.27 6.07
CA VAL A 338 1.36 -5.31 6.01
C VAL A 338 1.16 -4.31 7.14
N ASP A 339 2.21 -4.02 7.87
CA ASP A 339 2.12 -3.09 9.00
C ASP A 339 1.98 -1.63 8.59
N HIS A 340 1.87 -0.77 9.60
CA HIS A 340 1.94 0.67 9.42
C HIS A 340 3.21 1.06 8.67
N VAL A 341 3.05 1.76 7.55
CA VAL A 341 4.13 2.27 6.71
C VAL A 341 4.19 3.78 6.79
N ASP A 342 5.34 4.34 7.15
CA ASP A 342 5.61 5.78 7.06
C ASP A 342 6.42 6.11 5.79
N PHE A 343 5.93 7.07 5.00
CA PHE A 343 6.61 7.62 3.83
C PHE A 343 7.40 8.86 4.25
N LEU A 344 8.55 8.62 4.88
CA LEU A 344 9.37 9.66 5.49
C LEU A 344 10.05 10.56 4.46
N LYS A 345 10.53 9.97 3.36
CA LYS A 345 11.26 10.67 2.30
C LYS A 345 10.60 10.46 0.95
N PRO A 346 10.55 11.50 0.10
CA PRO A 346 10.12 11.33 -1.27
C PRO A 346 11.14 10.52 -2.06
N VAL A 347 10.66 9.74 -3.01
CA VAL A 347 11.47 9.10 -4.05
C VAL A 347 11.11 9.79 -5.37
N ASP A 348 12.11 10.19 -6.14
CA ASP A 348 11.93 10.96 -7.37
C ASP A 348 12.26 10.12 -8.61
N VAL A 349 11.76 10.57 -9.77
CA VAL A 349 12.14 9.96 -11.05
C VAL A 349 13.64 10.15 -11.27
N GLY A 350 14.31 9.07 -11.66
CA GLY A 350 15.76 9.00 -11.81
C GLY A 350 16.49 8.45 -10.59
N ASP A 351 15.84 8.37 -9.42
CA ASP A 351 16.46 7.77 -8.23
C ASP A 351 16.80 6.29 -8.46
N PHE A 352 17.96 5.87 -7.95
CA PHE A 352 18.34 4.46 -7.93
C PHE A 352 17.81 3.81 -6.65
N LEU A 353 16.70 3.08 -6.80
CA LEU A 353 16.00 2.41 -5.72
C LEU A 353 16.59 1.01 -5.51
N ARG A 354 17.08 0.74 -4.29
CA ARG A 354 17.57 -0.56 -3.85
C ARG A 354 16.71 -1.09 -2.71
N LEU A 355 15.99 -2.17 -2.96
CA LEU A 355 15.20 -2.87 -1.96
C LEU A 355 15.99 -4.06 -1.43
N LYS A 356 16.04 -4.21 -0.11
CA LYS A 356 16.66 -5.35 0.56
C LYS A 356 15.64 -5.98 1.46
N SER A 357 15.49 -7.29 1.42
CA SER A 357 14.55 -8.03 2.25
C SER A 357 15.25 -9.09 3.06
N CYS A 358 14.65 -9.46 4.18
CA CYS A 358 14.99 -10.66 4.95
C CYS A 358 13.80 -11.12 5.76
N VAL A 359 13.78 -12.39 6.12
CA VAL A 359 12.86 -12.87 7.17
C VAL A 359 13.47 -12.43 8.51
N LEU A 360 12.75 -11.62 9.29
CA LEU A 360 13.22 -11.16 10.59
C LEU A 360 13.10 -12.25 11.64
N TYR A 361 11.92 -12.84 11.74
CA TYR A 361 11.61 -13.94 12.65
C TYR A 361 10.40 -14.71 12.13
N THR A 362 10.16 -15.85 12.78
CA THR A 362 9.03 -16.73 12.50
C THR A 362 8.29 -17.05 13.78
N GLU A 363 6.97 -17.14 13.72
CA GLU A 363 6.15 -17.62 14.82
C GLU A 363 5.63 -19.03 14.47
N ASN A 364 6.09 -20.03 15.21
CA ASN A 364 5.75 -21.44 14.99
C ASN A 364 4.79 -22.00 16.05
N GLU A 365 4.16 -21.13 16.85
CA GLU A 365 3.28 -21.50 17.97
C GLU A 365 2.02 -22.24 17.49
N ASN A 366 1.46 -21.81 16.35
CA ASN A 366 0.38 -22.49 15.66
C ASN A 366 0.96 -23.26 14.46
N PRO A 367 1.14 -24.59 14.54
CA PRO A 367 1.69 -25.36 13.44
C PRO A 367 0.86 -25.25 12.16
N ASP A 368 -0.45 -25.01 12.26
CA ASP A 368 -1.37 -24.90 11.13
C ASP A 368 -1.29 -23.56 10.40
N GLN A 369 -0.79 -22.53 11.07
CA GLN A 369 -0.59 -21.22 10.50
C GLN A 369 0.72 -20.61 11.00
N PRO A 370 1.88 -21.14 10.57
CA PRO A 370 3.16 -20.57 10.96
C PRO A 370 3.33 -19.21 10.29
N LEU A 371 3.80 -18.21 11.04
CA LEU A 371 3.96 -16.85 10.54
C LEU A 371 5.41 -16.59 10.12
N ILE A 372 5.57 -15.92 9.00
CA ILE A 372 6.84 -15.49 8.42
C ILE A 372 6.81 -13.96 8.37
N ASN A 373 7.56 -13.32 9.27
CA ASN A 373 7.62 -11.87 9.34
C ASN A 373 8.81 -11.38 8.52
N VAL A 374 8.52 -10.70 7.41
CA VAL A 374 9.50 -10.25 6.41
C VAL A 374 9.65 -8.75 6.46
N GLU A 375 10.89 -8.29 6.61
CA GLU A 375 11.24 -6.88 6.44
C GLU A 375 11.69 -6.61 5.01
N VAL A 376 11.31 -5.45 4.48
CA VAL A 376 11.90 -4.88 3.26
C VAL A 376 12.31 -3.42 3.51
N VAL A 377 13.60 -3.13 3.33
CA VAL A 377 14.17 -1.78 3.45
C VAL A 377 14.48 -1.22 2.07
N ALA A 378 13.81 -0.13 1.72
CA ALA A 378 14.01 0.61 0.49
C ALA A 378 15.03 1.74 0.68
N HIS A 379 16.12 1.70 -0.07
CA HIS A 379 17.17 2.72 -0.08
C HIS A 379 17.13 3.51 -1.39
N VAL A 380 17.22 4.83 -1.29
CA VAL A 380 17.53 5.70 -2.43
C VAL A 380 19.03 5.94 -2.45
N THR A 381 19.67 5.50 -3.52
CA THR A 381 21.11 5.66 -3.75
C THR A 381 21.35 6.69 -4.85
N ARG A 382 22.31 7.59 -4.67
CA ARG A 382 22.72 8.58 -5.67
C ARG A 382 24.25 8.55 -5.79
N PRO A 383 24.80 7.70 -6.70
CA PRO A 383 26.24 7.48 -6.82
C PRO A 383 27.06 8.75 -7.08
N GLU A 384 26.53 9.68 -7.88
CA GLU A 384 27.19 10.92 -8.31
C GLU A 384 27.54 11.82 -7.12
N ILE A 385 26.69 11.82 -6.10
CA ILE A 385 26.88 12.58 -4.86
C ILE A 385 27.24 11.70 -3.67
N ARG A 386 27.50 10.40 -3.90
CA ARG A 386 27.91 9.42 -2.88
C ARG A 386 26.96 9.35 -1.67
N SER A 387 25.65 9.45 -1.92
CA SER A 387 24.63 9.34 -0.86
C SER A 387 23.83 8.06 -0.99
N ALA A 388 23.51 7.42 0.14
CA ALA A 388 22.55 6.33 0.22
C ALA A 388 21.71 6.52 1.49
N GLU A 389 20.39 6.58 1.34
CA GLU A 389 19.48 6.87 2.45
C GLU A 389 18.30 5.91 2.44
N VAL A 390 17.88 5.47 3.63
CA VAL A 390 16.62 4.73 3.77
C VAL A 390 15.46 5.67 3.47
N SER A 391 14.62 5.29 2.52
CA SER A 391 13.37 5.98 2.19
C SER A 391 12.22 5.42 3.00
N ASN A 392 12.10 4.09 3.02
CA ASN A 392 10.97 3.38 3.62
C ASN A 392 11.42 2.02 4.14
N THR A 393 10.75 1.57 5.20
CA THR A 393 10.81 0.18 5.67
C THR A 393 9.39 -0.37 5.68
N PHE A 394 9.23 -1.60 5.18
CA PHE A 394 7.98 -2.31 5.12
C PHE A 394 8.11 -3.61 5.90
N TYR A 395 7.06 -3.98 6.63
CA TYR A 395 6.97 -5.25 7.33
C TYR A 395 5.74 -5.97 6.83
N PHE A 396 5.93 -7.20 6.38
CA PHE A 396 4.89 -8.05 5.82
C PHE A 396 4.85 -9.36 6.59
N THR A 397 3.66 -9.82 6.93
CA THR A 397 3.45 -11.13 7.54
C THR A 397 2.80 -12.05 6.52
N PHE A 398 3.43 -13.20 6.32
CA PHE A 398 2.93 -14.27 5.47
C PHE A 398 2.71 -15.53 6.31
N THR A 399 1.84 -16.40 5.83
CA THR A 399 1.80 -17.82 6.21
C THR A 399 2.07 -18.67 4.97
N VAL A 400 1.96 -19.99 5.08
CA VAL A 400 1.99 -20.92 3.93
C VAL A 400 0.58 -21.39 3.60
N ARG A 401 0.31 -21.65 2.32
CA ARG A 401 -1.00 -22.17 1.91
C ARG A 401 -1.29 -23.55 2.52
N PRO A 402 -2.50 -23.79 3.06
CA PRO A 402 -2.89 -25.08 3.63
C PRO A 402 -2.72 -26.25 2.66
N GLU A 403 -3.06 -26.08 1.38
CA GLU A 403 -2.95 -27.11 0.34
C GLU A 403 -1.48 -27.48 0.07
N ALA A 404 -0.63 -26.45 0.06
CA ALA A 404 0.81 -26.61 -0.13
C ALA A 404 1.45 -27.34 1.07
N LYS A 405 0.96 -27.07 2.28
CA LYS A 405 1.35 -27.76 3.51
C LYS A 405 0.85 -29.22 3.54
N ALA A 406 -0.39 -29.48 3.16
CA ALA A 406 -0.99 -30.82 3.14
C ALA A 406 -0.23 -31.81 2.23
N THR A 407 0.42 -31.30 1.19
CA THR A 407 1.23 -32.11 0.26
C THR A 407 2.60 -32.50 0.84
N LYS A 408 3.08 -31.78 1.88
CA LYS A 408 4.36 -32.05 2.56
C LYS A 408 4.11 -32.47 4.02
N ASN A 409 3.89 -33.76 4.25
CA ASN A 409 3.80 -34.34 5.59
C ASN A 409 5.03 -33.93 6.44
N GLY A 410 4.79 -33.37 7.62
CA GLY A 410 5.85 -32.94 8.54
C GLY A 410 6.55 -31.62 8.16
N PHE A 411 5.98 -30.81 7.25
CA PHE A 411 6.51 -29.49 6.95
C PHE A 411 6.52 -28.60 8.20
N LYS A 412 7.70 -28.07 8.52
CA LYS A 412 7.95 -27.12 9.59
C LYS A 412 8.74 -25.95 9.03
N ILE A 413 8.30 -24.73 9.32
CA ILE A 413 9.06 -23.53 8.94
C ILE A 413 10.28 -23.42 9.85
N ARG A 414 11.42 -23.05 9.27
CA ARG A 414 12.64 -22.87 10.04
C ARG A 414 12.53 -21.69 10.99
N ASN A 415 13.18 -21.74 12.14
CA ASN A 415 13.37 -20.57 12.97
C ASN A 415 14.42 -19.65 12.33
N VAL A 416 14.23 -18.35 12.47
CA VAL A 416 15.27 -17.38 12.09
C VAL A 416 15.96 -16.87 13.33
N VAL A 417 17.30 -16.90 13.29
CA VAL A 417 18.15 -16.50 14.41
C VAL A 417 19.10 -15.36 14.02
N PRO A 418 19.36 -14.40 14.91
CA PRO A 418 20.27 -13.30 14.65
C PRO A 418 21.73 -13.76 14.76
N ALA A 419 22.62 -13.23 13.90
CA ALA A 419 24.06 -13.44 14.03
C ALA A 419 24.73 -12.40 14.95
N THR A 420 24.09 -11.26 15.16
CA THR A 420 24.65 -10.09 15.87
C THR A 420 23.68 -9.54 16.91
N GLU A 421 24.20 -8.79 17.87
CA GLU A 421 23.38 -8.15 18.90
C GLU A 421 22.43 -7.11 18.30
N GLU A 422 22.85 -6.42 17.24
CA GLU A 422 22.05 -5.47 16.48
C GLU A 422 20.85 -6.16 15.83
N GLU A 423 21.07 -7.30 15.16
CA GLU A 423 19.99 -8.10 14.58
C GLU A 423 19.03 -8.62 15.67
N ALA A 424 19.57 -9.09 16.80
CA ALA A 424 18.74 -9.60 17.90
C ALA A 424 17.87 -8.50 18.52
N ARG A 425 18.43 -7.31 18.74
CA ARG A 425 17.68 -6.15 19.23
C ARG A 425 16.60 -5.72 18.26
N HIS A 426 16.92 -5.68 16.96
CA HIS A 426 15.96 -5.32 15.90
C HIS A 426 14.77 -6.29 15.85
N ILE A 427 15.02 -7.60 15.98
CA ILE A 427 13.96 -8.61 16.09
C ILE A 427 13.08 -8.34 17.31
N LEU A 428 13.65 -8.09 18.49
CA LEU A 428 12.88 -7.85 19.72
C LEU A 428 12.05 -6.57 19.65
N GLU A 429 12.63 -5.48 19.17
CA GLU A 429 11.92 -4.22 18.96
C GLU A 429 10.70 -4.43 18.06
N ARG A 430 10.85 -5.26 17.02
CA ARG A 430 9.76 -5.59 16.11
C ARG A 430 8.68 -6.46 16.77
N MET A 431 9.06 -7.51 17.47
CA MET A 431 8.12 -8.38 18.19
C MET A 431 7.32 -7.58 19.25
N ASP A 432 7.97 -6.68 19.96
CA ASP A 432 7.33 -5.85 20.99
C ASP A 432 6.35 -4.83 20.36
N ALA A 433 6.72 -4.25 19.21
CA ALA A 433 5.83 -3.37 18.45
C ALA A 433 4.57 -4.09 17.97
N GLU A 434 4.68 -5.36 17.56
CA GLU A 434 3.52 -6.19 17.19
C GLU A 434 2.62 -6.51 18.37
N MET A 435 3.21 -6.93 19.50
CA MET A 435 2.46 -7.23 20.72
C MET A 435 1.65 -6.02 21.19
N LEU A 436 2.26 -4.83 21.19
CA LEU A 436 1.57 -3.58 21.48
C LEU A 436 0.43 -3.29 20.50
N THR A 437 0.58 -3.66 19.23
CA THR A 437 -0.46 -3.45 18.22
C THR A 437 -1.62 -4.43 18.42
N ARG A 438 -1.34 -5.71 18.70
CA ARG A 438 -2.36 -6.75 18.98
C ARG A 438 -3.17 -6.46 20.25
N GLN A 439 -2.58 -5.84 21.27
CA GLN A 439 -3.28 -5.48 22.51
C GLN A 439 -4.19 -4.23 22.40
N ASN A 440 -3.97 -3.39 21.39
CA ASN A 440 -4.71 -2.15 21.17
C ASN A 440 -5.81 -2.27 20.09
N GLN A 441 -5.95 -3.44 19.47
CA GLN A 441 -7.03 -3.81 18.56
C GLN A 441 -8.05 -4.66 19.33
#